data_AF-A0A6N6RZ38-F1
#
_entry.id   AF-A0A6N6RZ38-F1
#
_cell.length_a   1.000
_cell.length_b   1.000
_cell.length_c   1.000
_cell.angle_alpha   90.00
_cell.angle_beta   90.00
_cell.angle_gamma   90.00
#
_symmetry.space_group_name_H-M   'P 1'
#
loop_
_entity.id
_entity.type
_entity.pdbx_description
1 polymer ?
#
loop_
_entity_poly.entity_id
_entity_poly.type
_entity_poly.pdbx_seq_one_letter_code
_entity_poly.pdbx_strand_id
1 'polypeptide(L)'
;MLITFEGIEGSGKSTQANLLSDFLSGNGYKVTLTREPGWGHLGNLIRTLILEERELVLAPMAELFLFCADRAQHVKDLIAPRLRNGEIV
;
A
#
# COMPACT_ATOMS: atom_id res chain seq x y z
N MET A 1 -8.40 0.21 -12.85
CA MET A 1 -7.27 1.12 -13.16
C MET A 1 -6.37 1.16 -11.93
N LEU A 2 -5.04 1.14 -12.08
CA LEU A 2 -4.11 1.19 -10.94
C LEU A 2 -3.37 2.54 -10.92
N ILE A 3 -3.40 3.24 -9.79
CA ILE A 3 -2.72 4.51 -9.56
C ILE A 3 -1.83 4.38 -8.32
N THR A 4 -0.56 4.73 -8.44
CA THR A 4 0.40 4.71 -7.32
C THR A 4 0.92 6.11 -7.03
N PHE A 5 1.01 6.46 -5.75
CA PHE A 5 1.63 7.71 -5.29
C PHE A 5 2.99 7.43 -4.65
N GLU A 6 4.06 7.94 -5.26
CA GLU A 6 5.44 7.70 -4.84
C GLU A 6 6.16 9.00 -4.48
N GLY A 7 7.23 8.87 -3.68
CA GLY A 7 8.04 10.00 -3.23
C GLY A 7 8.56 9.86 -1.80
N ILE A 8 9.45 10.77 -1.41
CA ILE A 8 10.11 10.76 -0.09
C ILE A 8 9.15 11.04 1.07
N GLU A 9 9.58 10.80 2.30
CA GLU A 9 8.81 11.14 3.50
C GLU A 9 8.45 12.64 3.52
N GLY A 10 7.22 12.96 3.94
CA GLY A 10 6.73 14.34 3.97
C GLY A 10 6.33 14.94 2.61
N SER A 11 6.47 14.23 1.49
CA SER A 11 6.13 14.76 0.15
C SER A 11 4.62 14.93 -0.14
N GLY A 12 3.75 14.58 0.80
CA GLY A 12 2.29 14.74 0.67
C GLY A 12 1.54 13.58 -0.01
N LYS A 13 2.18 12.43 -0.23
CA LYS A 13 1.56 11.23 -0.87
C LYS A 13 0.20 10.87 -0.28
N SER A 14 0.12 10.68 1.04
CA SER A 14 -1.12 10.28 1.71
C SER A 14 -2.21 11.32 1.55
N THR A 15 -1.86 12.61 1.61
CA THR A 15 -2.80 13.70 1.38
C THR A 15 -3.36 13.65 -0.04
N GLN A 16 -2.49 13.55 -1.05
CA GLN A 16 -2.91 13.52 -2.45
C GLN A 16 -3.70 12.26 -2.80
N ALA A 17 -3.34 11.10 -2.24
CA ALA A 17 -4.06 9.86 -2.45
C ALA A 17 -5.49 9.92 -1.89
N ASN A 18 -5.67 10.48 -0.67
CA ASN A 18 -7.00 10.71 -0.10
C ASN A 18 -7.83 11.69 -0.94
N LEU A 19 -7.25 12.84 -1.31
CA LEU A 19 -7.95 13.85 -2.13
C LEU A 19 -8.40 13.28 -3.48
N LEU A 20 -7.55 12.51 -4.15
CA LEU A 20 -7.92 11.86 -5.41
C LEU A 20 -9.01 10.80 -5.21
N SER A 21 -8.90 10.00 -4.15
CA SER A 21 -9.91 9.00 -3.80
C SER A 21 -11.28 9.63 -3.58
N ASP A 22 -11.35 10.73 -2.83
CA ASP A 22 -12.59 11.46 -2.56
C ASP A 22 -13.16 12.08 -3.84
N PHE A 23 -12.30 12.71 -4.66
CA PHE A 23 -12.71 13.27 -5.94
C PHE A 23 -13.31 12.22 -6.87
N LEU A 24 -12.63 11.09 -7.07
CA LEU A 24 -13.10 10.02 -7.95
C LEU A 24 -14.39 9.37 -7.41
N SER A 25 -14.45 9.12 -6.10
CA SER A 25 -15.65 8.58 -5.47
C SER A 25 -16.85 9.53 -5.62
N GLY A 26 -16.62 10.84 -5.45
CA GLY A 26 -17.63 11.88 -5.68
C GLY A 26 -18.14 11.97 -7.12
N ASN A 27 -17.34 11.49 -8.09
CA ASN A 27 -17.73 11.39 -9.50
C ASN A 27 -18.35 10.02 -9.87
N GLY A 28 -18.66 9.18 -8.87
CA GLY A 28 -19.35 7.90 -9.07
C GLY A 28 -18.44 6.71 -9.42
N TYR A 29 -17.12 6.88 -9.36
CA TYR A 29 -16.19 5.75 -9.53
C TYR A 29 -16.13 4.89 -8.26
N LYS A 30 -15.97 3.58 -8.42
CA LYS A 30 -15.63 2.68 -7.31
C LYS A 30 -14.13 2.74 -7.08
N VAL A 31 -13.72 3.26 -5.92
CA VAL A 31 -12.32 3.46 -5.55
C VAL A 31 -11.97 2.60 -4.34
N THR A 32 -10.85 1.88 -4.41
CA THR A 32 -10.23 1.20 -3.28
C THR A 32 -8.91 1.90 -2.95
N LEU A 33 -8.90 2.71 -1.89
CA LEU A 33 -7.66 3.30 -1.38
C LEU A 33 -6.90 2.28 -0.52
N THR A 34 -5.59 2.15 -0.76
CA THR A 34 -4.72 1.27 0.01
C THR A 34 -3.28 1.82 0.11
N ARG A 35 -2.40 1.14 0.85
CA ARG A 35 -0.99 1.51 1.01
C ARG A 35 -0.08 0.30 1.24
N GLU A 36 1.19 0.45 0.85
CA GLU A 36 2.26 -0.49 1.16
C GLU A 36 3.39 0.24 1.92
N PRO A 37 4.08 -0.45 2.86
CA PRO A 37 3.65 -1.68 3.52
C PRO A 37 2.53 -1.38 4.54
N GLY A 38 1.67 -2.37 4.81
CA GLY A 38 0.71 -2.25 5.91
C GLY A 38 -0.75 -2.58 5.60
N TRP A 39 -1.10 -3.12 4.43
CA TRP A 39 -2.46 -3.59 4.19
C TRP A 39 -2.65 -5.02 4.73
N GLY A 40 -3.78 -5.28 5.40
CA GLY A 40 -4.09 -6.59 5.98
C GLY A 40 -3.22 -6.98 7.19
N HIS A 41 -3.41 -8.18 7.73
CA HIS A 41 -2.72 -8.62 8.95
C HIS A 41 -1.20 -8.79 8.72
N LEU A 42 -0.82 -9.54 7.67
CA LEU A 42 0.59 -9.76 7.33
C LEU A 42 1.32 -8.45 7.04
N GLY A 43 0.70 -7.55 6.27
CA GLY A 43 1.32 -6.28 5.94
C GLY A 43 1.54 -5.39 7.16
N ASN A 44 0.60 -5.37 8.12
CA ASN A 44 0.80 -4.65 9.38
C ASN A 44 1.94 -5.25 10.22
N LEU A 45 2.05 -6.58 10.31
CA LEU A 45 3.17 -7.22 10.99
C LEU A 45 4.52 -6.85 10.36
N ILE A 46 4.60 -6.92 9.03
CA ILE A 46 5.81 -6.55 8.28
C ILE A 46 6.12 -5.07 8.48
N ARG A 47 5.12 -4.20 8.41
CA ARG A 47 5.27 -2.76 8.64
C ARG A 47 5.86 -2.47 10.02
N THR A 48 5.34 -3.10 11.07
CA THR A 48 5.86 -2.94 12.44
C THR A 48 7.31 -3.42 12.52
N LEU A 49 7.63 -4.58 11.95
CA LEU A 49 9.01 -5.11 11.93
C LEU A 49 10.01 -4.19 11.22
N ILE A 50 9.61 -3.55 10.11
CA ILE A 50 10.52 -2.71 9.32
C ILE A 50 10.62 -1.29 9.88
N LEU A 51 9.50 -0.69 10.31
CA LEU A 51 9.42 0.74 10.60
C LEU A 51 9.39 1.09 12.09
N GLU A 52 8.97 0.17 12.95
CA GLU A 52 8.72 0.45 14.37
C GLU A 52 9.76 -0.22 15.27
N GLU A 53 10.29 -1.38 14.87
CA GLU A 53 11.29 -2.12 15.64
C GLU A 53 12.71 -1.59 15.40
N ARG A 54 13.15 -0.66 16.26
CA ARG A 54 14.44 0.04 16.11
C ARG A 54 15.65 -0.81 16.48
N GLU A 55 15.47 -1.90 17.23
CA GLU A 55 16.56 -2.79 17.64
C GLU A 55 16.82 -3.92 16.64
N LEU A 56 15.89 -4.16 15.72
CA LEU A 56 16.01 -5.19 14.69
C LEU A 56 16.83 -4.66 13.49
N VAL A 57 18.09 -5.09 13.39
CA VAL A 57 18.94 -4.79 12.24
C VAL A 57 18.77 -5.87 11.18
N LEU A 58 18.04 -5.55 10.11
CA LEU A 58 17.91 -6.42 8.95
C LEU A 58 19.06 -6.22 7.97
N ALA A 59 19.54 -7.31 7.39
CA ALA A 59 20.35 -7.20 6.18
C ALA A 59 19.50 -6.61 5.04
N PRO A 60 20.05 -5.79 4.13
CA PRO A 60 19.27 -5.13 3.07
C PRO A 60 18.42 -6.09 2.22
N MET A 61 18.92 -7.30 1.95
CA MET A 61 18.17 -8.32 1.22
C MET A 61 16.98 -8.88 2.02
N ALA A 62 17.11 -8.99 3.34
CA ALA A 62 16.02 -9.45 4.20
C ALA A 62 14.89 -8.41 4.24
N GLU A 63 15.24 -7.13 4.39
CA GLU A 63 14.29 -6.02 4.31
C GLU A 63 13.55 -6.00 2.96
N LEU A 64 14.29 -6.11 1.86
CA LEU A 64 13.72 -6.20 0.52
C LEU A 64 12.71 -7.37 0.40
N PHE A 65 13.06 -8.55 0.90
CA PHE A 65 12.17 -9.71 0.83
C PHE A 65 10.92 -9.56 1.70
N LEU A 66 10.99 -8.85 2.81
CA LEU A 66 9.80 -8.51 3.61
C LEU A 66 8.88 -7.56 2.84
N PHE A 67 9.40 -6.52 2.19
CA PHE A 67 8.59 -5.67 1.31
C PHE A 67 7.97 -6.48 0.15
N CYS A 68 8.71 -7.41 -0.44
CA CYS A 68 8.17 -8.30 -1.47
C CYS A 68 7.05 -9.21 -0.93
N ALA A 69 7.17 -9.70 0.31
CA ALA A 69 6.17 -10.54 0.94
C ALA A 69 4.87 -9.77 1.23
N ASP A 70 4.96 -8.55 1.77
CA ASP A 70 3.81 -7.64 1.95
C ASP A 70 3.09 -7.39 0.62
N ARG A 71 3.84 -6.97 -0.41
CA ARG A 71 3.28 -6.71 -1.75
C ARG A 71 2.64 -7.94 -2.38
N ALA A 72 3.28 -9.11 -2.29
CA ALA A 72 2.74 -10.34 -2.88
C ALA A 72 1.38 -10.70 -2.28
N GLN A 73 1.25 -10.58 -0.96
CA GLN A 73 -0.02 -10.82 -0.26
C GLN A 73 -1.06 -9.76 -0.63
N HIS A 74 -0.68 -8.48 -0.59
CA HIS A 74 -1.56 -7.36 -0.87
C HIS A 74 -2.12 -7.38 -2.30
N VAL A 75 -1.28 -7.72 -3.28
CA VAL A 75 -1.70 -7.88 -4.67
C VAL A 75 -2.70 -9.02 -4.82
N LYS A 76 -2.40 -10.18 -4.22
CA LYS A 76 -3.24 -11.38 -4.31
C LYS A 76 -4.63 -11.14 -3.71
N ASP A 77 -4.67 -10.54 -2.53
CA ASP A 77 -5.89 -10.50 -1.71
C ASP A 77 -6.73 -9.23 -1.89
N LEU A 78 -6.10 -8.10 -2.27
CA LEU A 78 -6.80 -6.83 -2.52
C LEU A 78 -6.66 -6.37 -3.96
N ILE A 79 -5.46 -6.00 -4.40
CA ILE A 79 -5.30 -5.17 -5.62
C ILE A 79 -5.83 -5.92 -6.85
N ALA A 80 -5.40 -7.16 -7.09
CA ALA A 80 -5.81 -7.90 -8.27
C ALA A 80 -7.33 -8.22 -8.29
N PRO A 81 -7.97 -8.66 -7.19
CA PRO A 81 -9.42 -8.78 -7.12
C PRO A 81 -10.17 -7.48 -7.44
N ARG A 82 -9.76 -6.34 -6.87
CA ARG A 82 -10.44 -5.05 -7.06
C ARG A 82 -10.31 -4.53 -8.49
N LEU A 83 -9.11 -4.67 -9.08
CA LEU A 83 -8.89 -4.35 -10.48
C LEU A 83 -9.74 -5.21 -11.42
N ARG A 84 -9.89 -6.51 -11.15
CA ARG A 84 -10.78 -7.40 -11.93
C ARG A 84 -12.25 -6.99 -11.84
N ASN A 85 -12.67 -6.39 -10.74
CA ASN A 85 -14.02 -5.87 -10.56
C ASN A 85 -14.24 -4.49 -11.23
N GLY A 86 -13.24 -3.97 -11.93
CA GLY A 86 -13.31 -2.67 -12.61
C GLY A 86 -13.12 -1.47 -11.67
N GLU A 87 -12.66 -1.69 -10.44
CA GLU A 87 -12.38 -0.60 -9.50
C GLU A 87 -11.11 0.17 -9.89
N ILE A 88 -11.03 1.40 -9.39
CA ILE A 88 -9.80 2.18 -9.36
C ILE A 88 -9.10 1.84 -8.03
N VAL A 89 -7.87 1.35 -8.11
CA VAL A 89 -7.03 1.07 -6.94
C VAL A 89 -5.88 2.06 -6.95
#